data_AF-A0A960SUD9-F1
#
_entry.id   AF-A0A960SUD9-F1
#
_cell.length_a   1.000
_cell.length_b   1.000
_cell.length_c   1.000
_cell.angle_alpha   90.00
_cell.angle_beta   90.00
_cell.angle_gamma   90.00
#
_symmetry.space_group_name_H-M   'P 1'
#
loop_
_entity.id
_entity.type
_entity.pdbx_description
1 polymer ?
#
loop_
_entity_poly.entity_id
_entity_poly.type
_entity_poly.pdbx_seq_one_letter_code
_entity_poly.pdbx_strand_id
1 'polypeptide(L)'
;MKAVAGALGVNELEGNADDITATITGNGWRQLKDGVEAKEAADAGELVIGGLRGSEHNPPRSHGHVVVVVTGGLAQKKYPTAYWGSLGGIGKKNSTINFSWREGDRDNVHYAAKVLS
;
A
#
# COMPACT_ATOMS: atom_id res chain seq x y z
N MET A 1 -9.56 -5.77 6.18
CA MET A 1 -9.05 -5.88 4.80
C MET A 1 -8.61 -7.32 4.60
N LYS A 2 -9.44 -8.18 3.99
CA LYS A 2 -9.11 -9.62 3.77
C LYS A 2 -9.29 -10.08 2.32
N ALA A 3 -9.91 -9.28 1.44
CA ALA A 3 -10.45 -9.80 0.19
C ALA A 3 -9.55 -9.67 -1.06
N VAL A 4 -8.54 -8.79 -1.07
CA VAL A 4 -7.75 -8.53 -2.30
C VAL A 4 -6.51 -9.42 -2.39
N ALA A 5 -5.70 -9.53 -1.33
CA ALA A 5 -4.50 -10.39 -1.34
C ALA A 5 -4.84 -11.88 -1.48
N GLY A 6 -5.86 -12.36 -0.75
CA GLY A 6 -6.34 -13.75 -0.88
C GLY A 6 -6.95 -14.07 -2.24
N ALA A 7 -7.54 -13.09 -2.94
CA ALA A 7 -8.03 -13.27 -4.31
C ALA A 7 -6.90 -13.29 -5.36
N LEU A 8 -5.73 -12.74 -5.01
CA LEU A 8 -4.53 -12.71 -5.85
C LEU A 8 -3.53 -13.85 -5.50
N GLY A 9 -3.93 -14.80 -4.64
CA GLY A 9 -3.09 -15.95 -4.26
C GLY A 9 -1.90 -15.60 -3.37
N VAL A 10 -1.83 -14.39 -2.82
CA VAL A 10 -0.70 -13.96 -1.98
C VAL A 10 -1.02 -14.23 -0.51
N ASN A 11 -0.71 -15.45 -0.08
CA ASN A 11 -0.93 -15.93 1.29
C ASN A 11 0.08 -15.35 2.31
N GLU A 12 1.09 -14.61 1.85
CA GLU A 12 2.11 -14.00 2.73
C GLU A 12 1.63 -12.68 3.37
N LEU A 13 0.58 -12.05 2.81
CA LEU A 13 0.00 -10.80 3.32
C LEU A 13 -1.10 -11.11 4.34
N GLU A 14 -0.69 -11.74 5.45
CA GLU A 14 -1.53 -12.06 6.59
C GLU A 14 -1.33 -11.07 7.76
N GLY A 15 -2.28 -11.06 8.70
CA GLY A 15 -2.23 -10.19 9.86
C GLY A 15 -2.88 -8.82 9.68
N ASN A 16 -2.52 -7.89 10.57
CA ASN A 16 -2.96 -6.50 10.54
C ASN A 16 -2.09 -5.64 9.59
N ALA A 17 -2.38 -4.35 9.49
CA ALA A 17 -1.64 -3.46 8.59
C ALA A 17 -0.14 -3.32 8.95
N ASP A 18 0.21 -3.41 10.23
CA ASP A 18 1.60 -3.35 10.68
C ASP A 18 2.34 -4.65 10.30
N ASP A 19 1.68 -5.80 10.46
CA ASP A 19 2.20 -7.11 10.04
C ASP A 19 2.44 -7.14 8.53
N ILE A 20 1.47 -6.68 7.73
CA ILE A 20 1.62 -6.59 6.27
C ILE A 20 2.75 -5.63 5.90
N THR A 21 2.84 -4.47 6.55
CA THR A 21 3.95 -3.52 6.32
C THR A 21 5.29 -4.16 6.66
N ALA A 22 5.38 -4.96 7.73
CA ALA A 22 6.58 -5.72 8.07
C ALA A 22 6.93 -6.74 6.98
N THR A 23 5.96 -7.51 6.49
CA THR A 23 6.16 -8.49 5.40
C THR A 23 6.73 -7.83 4.14
N ILE A 24 6.11 -6.74 3.67
CA ILE A 24 6.51 -6.11 2.40
C ILE A 24 7.87 -5.39 2.51
N THR A 25 8.29 -4.98 3.71
CA THR A 25 9.63 -4.43 3.97
C THR A 25 10.70 -5.51 4.20
N GLY A 26 10.28 -6.78 4.26
CA GLY A 26 11.16 -7.93 4.47
C GLY A 26 11.74 -8.52 3.18
N ASN A 27 12.42 -9.66 3.33
CA ASN A 27 12.99 -10.39 2.21
C ASN A 27 11.89 -10.96 1.29
N GLY A 28 12.15 -10.97 -0.03
CA GLY A 28 11.23 -11.52 -1.04
C GLY A 28 10.31 -10.49 -1.70
N TRP A 29 10.40 -9.22 -1.27
CA TRP A 29 9.72 -8.08 -1.89
C TRP A 29 10.74 -7.06 -2.42
N ARG A 30 10.52 -6.56 -3.63
CA ARG A 30 11.36 -5.52 -4.23
C ARG A 30 10.94 -4.17 -3.68
N GLN A 31 11.81 -3.53 -2.91
CA GLN A 31 11.56 -2.20 -2.36
C GLN A 31 11.53 -1.18 -3.49
N LEU A 32 10.53 -0.31 -3.47
CA LEU A 32 10.37 0.77 -4.43
C LEU A 32 10.70 2.09 -3.75
N LYS A 33 11.35 2.98 -4.48
CA LYS A 33 11.85 4.25 -3.96
C LYS A 33 10.72 5.19 -3.53
N ASP A 34 9.65 5.25 -4.32
CA ASP A 34 8.57 6.19 -4.13
C ASP A 34 7.27 5.76 -4.85
N GLY A 35 6.25 6.61 -4.76
CA GLY A 35 4.96 6.39 -5.39
C GLY A 35 4.98 6.42 -6.93
N VAL A 36 6.02 6.98 -7.55
CA VAL A 36 6.19 6.95 -9.02
C VAL A 36 6.63 5.56 -9.44
N GLU A 37 7.66 5.01 -8.78
CA GLU A 37 8.12 3.65 -9.05
C GLU A 37 7.04 2.61 -8.70
N ALA A 38 6.25 2.87 -7.65
CA ALA A 38 5.06 2.07 -7.32
C ALA A 38 4.02 2.03 -8.44
N LYS A 39 3.78 3.18 -9.10
CA LYS A 39 2.91 3.22 -10.28
C LYS A 39 3.51 2.43 -11.44
N GLU A 40 4.80 2.62 -11.73
CA GLU A 40 5.47 1.94 -12.85
C GLU A 40 5.44 0.41 -12.70
N ALA A 41 5.69 -0.10 -11.49
CA ALA A 41 5.58 -1.52 -11.18
C ALA A 41 4.14 -2.05 -11.35
N ALA A 42 3.13 -1.28 -10.91
CA ALA A 42 1.73 -1.66 -11.10
C ALA A 42 1.32 -1.65 -12.58
N ASP A 43 1.81 -0.68 -13.37
CA ASP A 43 1.61 -0.64 -14.83
C ASP A 43 2.30 -1.81 -15.55
N ALA A 44 3.41 -2.32 -14.99
CA ALA A 44 4.07 -3.54 -15.46
C ALA A 44 3.34 -4.84 -15.05
N GLY A 45 2.24 -4.75 -14.30
CA GLY A 45 1.44 -5.89 -13.87
C GLY A 45 1.94 -6.58 -12.60
N GLU A 46 2.88 -5.97 -11.87
CA GLU A 46 3.32 -6.48 -10.57
C GLU A 46 2.26 -6.21 -9.49
N LEU A 47 2.22 -7.06 -8.45
CA LEU A 47 1.49 -6.73 -7.24
C LEU A 47 2.29 -5.68 -6.46
N VAL A 48 1.70 -4.52 -6.24
CA VAL A 48 2.33 -3.42 -5.50
C VAL A 48 1.53 -3.08 -4.25
N ILE A 49 2.21 -3.06 -3.11
CA ILE A 49 1.63 -2.72 -1.81
C ILE A 49 2.32 -1.47 -1.26
N GLY A 50 1.51 -0.54 -0.77
CA GLY A 50 1.97 0.58 0.06
C GLY A 50 1.57 0.36 1.52
N GLY A 51 2.47 0.62 2.47
CA GLY A 51 2.21 0.42 3.90
C GLY A 51 2.87 1.48 4.78
N LEU A 52 2.20 1.81 5.89
CA LEU A 52 2.75 2.64 6.95
C LEU A 52 2.24 2.10 8.29
N ARG A 53 3.14 1.76 9.21
CA ARG A 53 2.76 1.22 10.52
C ARG A 53 2.07 2.27 11.38
N GLY A 54 1.26 1.85 12.34
CA GLY A 54 0.58 2.76 13.25
C GLY A 54 1.54 3.69 13.97
N SER A 55 2.69 3.14 14.42
CA SER A 55 3.75 3.89 15.08
C SER A 55 4.45 4.94 14.21
N GLU A 56 4.41 4.79 12.88
CA GLU A 56 5.09 5.67 11.92
C GLU A 56 4.21 6.84 11.46
N HIS A 57 2.93 6.85 11.85
CA HIS A 57 2.05 7.98 11.60
C HIS A 57 2.42 9.18 12.48
N ASN A 58 2.04 10.38 12.03
CA ASN A 58 2.19 11.63 12.78
C ASN A 58 0.82 12.32 13.00
N PRO A 59 0.28 12.31 14.23
CA PRO A 59 0.80 11.60 15.42
C PRO A 59 0.63 10.07 15.28
N PRO A 60 1.41 9.28 16.08
CA PRO A 60 1.31 7.83 16.08
C PRO A 60 -0.11 7.33 16.35
N ARG A 61 -0.46 6.19 15.76
CA ARG A 61 -1.79 5.55 15.83
C ARG A 61 -1.66 4.10 16.31
N SER A 62 -2.78 3.54 16.79
CA SER A 62 -2.85 2.14 17.25
C SER A 62 -2.80 1.12 16.11
N HIS A 63 -3.07 1.54 14.87
CA HIS A 63 -3.09 0.67 13.70
C HIS A 63 -2.46 1.39 12.52
N GLY A 64 -1.67 0.66 11.75
CA GLY A 64 -1.19 1.11 10.45
C GLY A 64 -2.26 1.12 9.38
N HIS A 65 -1.81 1.44 8.18
CA HIS A 65 -2.64 1.41 6.99
C HIS A 65 -1.87 0.79 5.83
N VAL A 66 -2.60 0.13 4.94
CA VAL A 66 -2.05 -0.53 3.77
C VAL A 66 -2.97 -0.32 2.58
N VAL A 67 -2.36 -0.19 1.41
CA VAL A 67 -3.04 0.04 0.14
C VAL A 67 -2.48 -0.91 -0.91
N VAL A 68 -3.29 -1.28 -1.89
CA VAL A 68 -2.83 -1.97 -3.11
C VAL A 68 -2.76 -0.94 -4.22
N VAL A 69 -1.58 -0.68 -4.74
CA VAL A 69 -1.38 0.26 -5.85
C VAL A 69 -1.85 -0.42 -7.14
N VAL A 70 -2.55 0.34 -7.98
CA VAL A 70 -3.09 -0.13 -9.25
C VAL A 70 -2.75 0.84 -10.37
N THR A 71 -2.90 0.39 -11.60
CA THR A 71 -2.72 1.23 -12.79
C THR A 71 -3.65 2.45 -12.73
N GLY A 72 -3.09 3.63 -13.02
CA GLY A 72 -3.81 4.89 -12.88
C GLY A 72 -2.91 6.11 -12.83
N GLY A 73 -3.49 7.30 -12.65
CA GLY A 73 -2.74 8.55 -12.56
C GLY A 73 -2.02 8.74 -11.22
N LEU A 74 -1.13 9.74 -11.18
CA LEU A 74 -0.51 10.23 -9.95
C LEU A 74 -1.20 11.52 -9.49
N ALA A 75 -1.68 11.59 -8.25
CA ALA A 75 -2.00 12.87 -7.64
C ALA A 75 -0.71 13.66 -7.37
N GLN A 76 -0.72 14.95 -7.71
CA GLN A 76 0.44 15.84 -7.55
C GLN A 76 1.73 15.31 -8.22
N LYS A 77 1.61 14.45 -9.24
CA LYS A 77 2.74 13.76 -9.89
C LYS A 77 3.60 12.90 -8.94
N LYS A 78 3.06 12.52 -7.76
CA LYS A 78 3.79 11.75 -6.73
C LYS A 78 3.01 10.55 -6.17
N TYR A 79 1.70 10.70 -6.01
CA TYR A 79 0.91 9.77 -5.20
C TYR A 79 0.08 8.84 -6.08
N PRO A 80 0.34 7.51 -6.08
CA PRO A 80 -0.30 6.59 -7.00
C PRO A 80 -1.78 6.36 -6.70
N THR A 81 -2.48 5.84 -7.71
CA THR A 81 -3.85 5.35 -7.59
C THR A 81 -3.83 3.99 -6.86
N ALA A 82 -4.72 3.80 -5.90
CA ALA A 82 -4.73 2.60 -5.08
C ALA A 82 -6.15 2.19 -4.64
N TYR A 83 -6.25 0.96 -4.13
CA TYR A 83 -7.41 0.40 -3.46
C TYR A 83 -7.09 0.13 -1.98
N TRP A 84 -8.01 0.43 -1.07
CA TRP A 84 -7.83 0.08 0.35
C TRP A 84 -9.16 -0.15 1.08
N GLY A 85 -9.08 -0.95 2.14
CA GLY A 85 -10.16 -1.12 3.13
C GLY A 85 -9.95 -0.21 4.35
N SER A 86 -11.01 0.08 5.08
CA SER A 86 -10.94 0.66 6.44
C SER A 86 -11.47 -0.34 7.46
N LEU A 87 -10.93 -0.34 8.69
CA LEU A 87 -11.49 -1.08 9.81
C LEU A 87 -12.82 -0.42 10.20
N GLY A 88 -13.95 -1.07 9.92
CA GLY A 88 -15.30 -0.58 10.31
C GLY A 88 -15.98 0.39 9.34
N GLY A 89 -15.54 0.52 8.08
CA GLY A 89 -16.18 1.41 7.10
C GLY A 89 -16.12 0.92 5.65
N ILE A 90 -16.72 1.71 4.74
CA ILE A 90 -16.65 1.48 3.29
C ILE A 90 -15.23 1.81 2.82
N GLY A 91 -14.46 0.79 2.43
CA GLY A 91 -13.16 0.98 1.78
C GLY A 91 -13.29 1.79 0.49
N LYS A 92 -12.31 2.64 0.17
CA LYS A 92 -12.29 3.39 -1.09
C LYS A 92 -11.60 2.56 -2.18
N LYS A 93 -12.33 2.36 -3.28
CA LYS A 93 -11.79 1.85 -4.54
C LYS A 93 -11.47 3.04 -5.44
N ASN A 94 -10.41 2.90 -6.23
CA ASN A 94 -9.98 3.80 -7.30
C ASN A 94 -9.76 5.25 -6.84
N SER A 95 -8.94 5.45 -5.83
CA SER A 95 -8.62 6.79 -5.31
C SER A 95 -7.11 6.91 -5.10
N THR A 96 -6.57 8.12 -5.18
CA THR A 96 -5.14 8.37 -4.95
C THR A 96 -4.83 8.34 -3.45
N ILE A 97 -3.64 7.85 -3.07
CA ILE A 97 -3.30 7.57 -1.65
C ILE A 97 -3.27 8.81 -0.74
N ASN A 98 -3.30 10.02 -1.29
CA ASN A 98 -3.43 11.27 -0.52
C ASN A 98 -4.77 11.38 0.23
N PHE A 99 -5.71 10.47 -0.03
CA PHE A 99 -6.94 10.31 0.76
C PHE A 99 -6.81 9.23 1.85
N SER A 100 -5.75 8.41 1.82
CA SER A 100 -5.44 7.36 2.80
C SER A 100 -4.57 7.89 3.94
N TRP A 101 -3.65 8.79 3.61
CA TRP A 101 -2.69 9.37 4.56
C TRP A 101 -2.76 10.88 4.58
N ARG A 102 -2.49 11.46 5.76
CA ARG A 102 -2.35 12.91 5.91
C ARG A 102 -1.09 13.39 5.19
N GLU A 103 -1.00 14.69 4.94
CA GLU A 103 0.14 15.29 4.25
C GLU A 103 1.49 14.97 4.92
N GLY A 104 1.54 14.91 6.25
CA GLY A 104 2.75 14.54 6.99
C GLY A 104 3.11 13.05 6.97
N ASP A 105 2.21 12.19 6.48
CA ASP A 105 2.37 10.72 6.50
C ASP A 105 2.63 10.17 5.10
N ARG A 106 2.04 10.78 4.06
CA ARG A 106 2.01 10.25 2.68
C ARG A 106 3.38 10.14 1.99
N ASP A 107 4.36 10.92 2.44
CA ASP A 107 5.74 10.86 1.93
C ASP A 107 6.59 9.79 2.64
N ASN A 108 6.09 9.20 3.73
CA ASN A 108 6.78 8.16 4.52
C ASN A 108 6.27 6.74 4.20
N VAL A 109 5.38 6.59 3.22
CA VAL A 109 4.78 5.30 2.86
C VAL A 109 5.86 4.39 2.26
N HIS A 110 5.99 3.19 2.82
CA HIS A 110 6.83 2.13 2.26
C HIS A 110 6.12 1.48 1.09
N TYR A 111 6.81 1.34 -0.04
CA TYR A 111 6.28 0.66 -1.22
C TYR A 111 7.13 -0.55 -1.57
N ALA A 112 6.47 -1.66 -1.90
CA ALA A 112 7.15 -2.83 -2.43
C ALA A 112 6.33 -3.53 -3.51
N ALA A 113 7.05 -4.15 -4.46
CA ALA A 113 6.48 -4.91 -5.56
C ALA A 113 6.86 -6.40 -5.47
N LYS A 114 5.99 -7.24 -6.03
CA LYS A 114 6.24 -8.68 -6.25
C LYS A 114 5.61 -9.13 -7.56
N VAL A 115 6.36 -9.88 -8.35
CA VAL A 115 5.84 -10.59 -9.53
C VAL A 115 4.99 -11.75 -9.06
N LEU A 116 3.75 -11.84 -9.53
CA LEU A 116 2.89 -12.99 -9.29
C LEU A 116 3.18 -14.04 -10.38
N SER A 117 3.60 -15.23 -9.97
CA SER A 117 3.88 -16.39 -10.82
C SER A 117 2.64 -17.22 -11.11
#